data_AF-A0A6A8MFY1-F1
#
_entry.id   AF-A0A6A8MFY1-F1
#
_cell.length_a   1.000
_cell.length_b   1.000
_cell.length_c   1.000
_cell.angle_alpha   90.00
_cell.angle_beta   90.00
_cell.angle_gamma   90.00
#
_symmetry.space_group_name_H-M   'P 1'
#
loop_
_entity.id
_entity.type
_entity.pdbx_description
1 polymer ?
#
loop_
_entity_poly.entity_id
_entity_poly.type
_entity_poly.pdbx_seq_one_letter_code
_entity_poly.pdbx_strand_id
1 'polypeptide(L)'
;MYGLIKQPAVFLLDEDLKSRTDELLYGWAVKITAKKEDCWYVTTHYGYQGYVAKSAVKSLTLPELQQRQTKLITRAAIDVLDQPKVQGEILATLYRGSLVTLTGKEADGYLQVSLLDGQLGWLSHTAVGERQDEDDYLWSTDKDFFLLQGMPDEDSFRKSVTETAMQYLGTQYRWAGKSPDGIDCSGLVFMSYMLNGVLIYRDAEIADQWPIHEIQFEDLLPGDLIFFPGHVAMYLGHGKYINSTGYSEHFGVAISSLRKEDPDYRADLFKMIEKCGSLF
;
A
#
# COMPACT_ATOMS: atom_id res chain seq x y z
N MET A 1 -1.65 17.92 -15.07
CA MET A 1 -2.10 18.48 -13.78
C MET A 1 -1.79 17.45 -12.71
N TYR A 2 -1.61 17.83 -11.45
CA TYR A 2 -1.41 16.86 -10.36
C TYR A 2 -2.59 16.90 -9.40
N GLY A 3 -2.73 15.87 -8.58
CA GLY A 3 -3.76 15.78 -7.57
C GLY A 3 -3.32 15.00 -6.35
N LEU A 4 -3.98 15.26 -5.22
CA LEU A 4 -3.88 14.49 -3.98
C LEU A 4 -5.22 13.84 -3.68
N ILE A 5 -5.19 12.58 -3.26
CA ILE A 5 -6.39 11.89 -2.78
C ILE A 5 -6.82 12.48 -1.45
N LYS A 6 -8.07 12.97 -1.36
CA LYS A 6 -8.61 13.64 -0.16
C LYS A 6 -9.68 12.83 0.57
N GLN A 7 -9.89 11.58 0.18
CA GLN A 7 -10.72 10.62 0.90
C GLN A 7 -9.82 9.62 1.64
N PRO A 8 -10.28 9.00 2.74
CA PRO A 8 -9.51 7.98 3.45
C PRO A 8 -8.96 6.87 2.54
N ALA A 9 -9.82 6.37 1.64
CA ALA A 9 -9.51 5.46 0.56
C ALA A 9 -10.46 5.71 -0.62
N VAL A 10 -9.98 5.49 -1.85
CA VAL A 10 -10.79 5.57 -3.08
C VAL A 10 -10.29 4.55 -4.10
N PHE A 11 -11.19 3.86 -4.80
CA PHE A 11 -10.79 2.91 -5.84
C PHE A 11 -10.38 3.63 -7.14
N LEU A 12 -9.36 3.09 -7.79
CA LEU A 12 -9.18 3.22 -9.23
C LEU A 12 -10.11 2.24 -9.95
N LEU A 13 -10.62 2.72 -11.07
CA LEU A 13 -11.56 2.03 -11.93
C LEU A 13 -10.96 1.81 -13.31
N ASP A 14 -11.39 0.75 -13.97
CA ASP A 14 -11.06 0.45 -15.36
C ASP A 14 -11.85 1.36 -16.34
N GLU A 15 -11.66 1.15 -17.64
CA GLU A 15 -12.32 1.87 -18.73
C GLU A 15 -13.85 1.86 -18.67
N ASP A 16 -14.45 0.83 -18.08
CA ASP A 16 -15.90 0.73 -17.88
C ASP A 16 -16.45 1.63 -16.75
N LEU A 17 -15.55 2.32 -16.02
CA LEU A 17 -15.82 3.16 -14.85
C LEU A 17 -16.58 2.42 -13.73
N LYS A 18 -16.43 1.10 -13.64
CA LYS A 18 -17.14 0.24 -12.68
C LYS A 18 -16.23 -0.79 -12.05
N SER A 19 -15.41 -1.46 -12.86
CA SER A 19 -14.50 -2.51 -12.43
C SER A 19 -13.35 -1.88 -11.64
N ARG A 20 -13.16 -2.32 -10.40
CA ARG A 20 -12.08 -1.82 -9.55
C ARG A 20 -10.78 -2.50 -9.91
N THR A 21 -9.72 -1.73 -10.03
CA THR A 21 -8.37 -2.20 -10.39
C THR A 21 -7.35 -1.94 -9.29
N ASP A 22 -7.51 -0.86 -8.52
CA ASP A 22 -6.61 -0.51 -7.43
C ASP A 22 -7.31 0.35 -6.36
N GLU A 23 -6.66 0.63 -5.23
CA GLU A 23 -7.15 1.51 -4.15
C GLU A 23 -6.08 2.55 -3.78
N LEU A 24 -6.45 3.83 -3.73
CA LEU A 24 -5.56 4.92 -3.35
C LEU A 24 -5.93 5.45 -1.98
N LEU A 25 -4.93 5.77 -1.17
CA LEU A 25 -5.13 6.26 0.19
C LEU A 25 -5.00 7.77 0.29
N TYR A 26 -5.54 8.32 1.38
CA TYR A 26 -5.47 9.75 1.67
C TYR A 26 -4.03 10.29 1.56
N GLY A 27 -3.89 11.43 0.89
CA GLY A 27 -2.62 12.11 0.70
C GLY A 27 -1.75 11.54 -0.43
N TRP A 28 -2.12 10.42 -1.06
CA TRP A 28 -1.37 9.89 -2.21
C TRP A 28 -1.44 10.83 -3.40
N ALA A 29 -0.29 10.99 -4.06
CA ALA A 29 -0.16 11.85 -5.23
C ALA A 29 -0.49 11.10 -6.53
N VAL A 30 -1.10 11.83 -7.46
CA VAL A 30 -1.41 11.35 -8.81
C VAL A 30 -1.13 12.43 -9.85
N LYS A 31 -0.75 12.01 -11.05
CA LYS A 31 -0.69 12.83 -12.25
C LYS A 31 -1.98 12.63 -13.05
N ILE A 32 -2.71 13.71 -13.25
CA ILE A 32 -3.94 13.74 -14.04
C ILE A 32 -3.56 13.98 -15.51
N THR A 33 -3.93 13.02 -16.36
CA THR A 33 -3.56 12.99 -17.78
C THR A 33 -4.77 13.11 -18.71
N ALA A 34 -5.95 12.65 -18.30
CA ALA A 34 -7.18 12.81 -19.07
C ALA A 34 -8.44 12.87 -18.17
N LYS A 35 -9.60 13.02 -18.80
CA LYS A 35 -10.92 13.07 -18.15
C LYS A 35 -11.91 12.24 -18.93
N LYS A 36 -12.76 11.50 -18.21
CA LYS A 36 -13.92 10.79 -18.75
C LYS A 36 -15.07 10.95 -17.76
N GLU A 37 -16.22 11.46 -18.21
CA GLU A 37 -17.37 11.75 -17.35
C GLU A 37 -16.97 12.52 -16.07
N ASP A 38 -17.30 12.01 -14.89
CA ASP A 38 -16.95 12.54 -13.56
C ASP A 38 -15.71 11.89 -12.93
N CYS A 39 -14.87 11.29 -13.76
CA CYS A 39 -13.58 10.72 -13.37
C CYS A 39 -12.40 11.45 -14.02
N TRP A 40 -11.28 11.46 -13.32
CA TRP A 40 -9.95 11.74 -13.86
C TRP A 40 -9.29 10.44 -14.27
N TYR A 41 -8.65 10.39 -15.43
CA TYR A 41 -7.67 9.35 -15.72
C TYR A 41 -6.34 9.80 -15.12
N VAL A 42 -5.73 8.93 -14.31
CA VAL A 42 -4.57 9.28 -13.50
C VAL A 42 -3.47 8.24 -13.62
N THR A 43 -2.25 8.69 -13.36
CA THR A 43 -1.07 7.86 -13.09
C THR A 43 -0.66 8.08 -11.64
N THR A 44 -0.44 7.00 -10.90
CA THR A 44 -0.05 7.02 -9.48
C THR A 44 1.46 7.22 -9.33
N HIS A 45 1.92 7.52 -8.09
CA HIS A 45 3.34 7.66 -7.77
C HIS A 45 4.15 6.35 -7.88
N TYR A 46 3.47 5.23 -8.15
CA TYR A 46 4.07 3.93 -8.49
C TYR A 46 3.63 3.47 -9.88
N GLY A 47 3.25 4.40 -10.76
CA GLY A 47 3.03 4.14 -12.18
C GLY A 47 1.77 3.41 -12.59
N TYR A 48 0.99 2.88 -11.65
CA TYR A 48 -0.31 2.30 -11.96
C TYR A 48 -1.29 3.37 -12.48
N GLN A 49 -2.17 2.98 -13.38
CA GLN A 49 -3.08 3.90 -14.07
C GLN A 49 -4.53 3.46 -13.94
N GLY A 50 -5.44 4.41 -14.00
CA GLY A 50 -6.88 4.13 -13.97
C GLY A 50 -7.71 5.39 -13.78
N TYR A 51 -9.01 5.21 -13.63
CA TYR A 51 -9.97 6.28 -13.41
C TYR A 51 -10.28 6.46 -11.92
N VAL A 52 -10.24 7.69 -11.44
CA VAL A 52 -10.64 8.04 -10.07
C VAL A 52 -11.72 9.10 -10.09
N ALA A 53 -12.69 9.02 -9.18
CA ALA A 53 -13.73 10.03 -9.04
C ALA A 53 -13.10 11.42 -8.80
N LYS A 54 -13.52 12.43 -9.56
CA LYS A 54 -12.98 13.79 -9.41
C LYS A 54 -13.19 14.37 -8.02
N SER A 55 -14.32 14.03 -7.41
CA SER A 55 -14.67 14.45 -6.06
C SER A 55 -13.69 13.95 -5.00
N ALA A 56 -12.89 12.91 -5.30
CA ALA A 56 -11.88 12.36 -4.41
C ALA A 56 -10.50 13.02 -4.55
N VAL A 57 -10.31 13.92 -5.52
CA VAL A 57 -9.01 14.51 -5.85
C VAL A 57 -8.98 16.01 -5.54
N LYS A 58 -7.98 16.46 -4.79
CA LYS A 58 -7.61 17.87 -4.65
C LYS A 58 -6.51 18.19 -5.65
N SER A 59 -6.79 19.02 -6.64
CA SER A 59 -5.79 19.45 -7.62
C SER A 59 -4.72 20.33 -6.98
N LEU A 60 -3.49 20.20 -7.49
CA LEU A 60 -2.34 21.04 -7.15
C LEU A 60 -1.36 21.15 -8.32
N THR A 61 -0.45 22.11 -8.22
CA THR A 61 0.65 22.32 -9.16
C THR A 61 1.84 21.41 -8.82
N LEU A 62 2.75 21.23 -9.79
CA LEU A 62 3.97 20.45 -9.55
C LEU A 62 4.88 21.05 -8.45
N PRO A 63 5.13 22.38 -8.41
CA PRO A 63 5.92 22.96 -7.33
C PRO A 63 5.32 22.75 -5.94
N GLU A 64 3.99 22.83 -5.80
CA GLU A 64 3.32 22.53 -4.53
C GLU A 64 3.50 21.07 -4.11
N LEU A 65 3.47 20.15 -5.08
CA LEU A 65 3.70 18.72 -4.82
C LEU A 65 5.15 18.45 -4.41
N GLN A 66 6.13 19.02 -5.12
CA GLN A 66 7.56 18.82 -4.86
C GLN A 66 8.03 19.43 -3.53
N GLN A 67 7.37 20.49 -3.04
CA GLN A 67 7.70 21.13 -1.77
C GLN A 67 7.02 20.47 -0.56
N ARG A 68 6.14 19.49 -0.79
CA ARG A 68 5.32 18.90 0.25
C ARG A 68 6.15 18.01 1.16
N GLN A 69 6.09 18.28 2.46
CA GLN A 69 6.61 17.39 3.48
C GLN A 69 5.45 16.59 4.08
N THR A 70 5.59 15.26 4.04
CA THR A 70 4.56 14.34 4.52
C THR A 70 5.12 13.40 5.58
N LYS A 71 4.25 12.97 6.49
CA LYS A 71 4.46 11.84 7.37
C LYS A 71 3.48 10.72 7.03
N LEU A 72 3.86 9.51 7.40
CA LEU A 72 3.13 8.29 7.13
C LEU A 72 2.25 7.91 8.32
N ILE A 73 1.01 7.48 8.07
CA ILE A 73 0.19 6.82 9.08
C ILE A 73 0.57 5.35 9.18
N THR A 74 0.91 4.89 10.38
CA THR A 74 1.41 3.52 10.64
C THR A 74 0.40 2.59 11.29
N ARG A 75 -0.60 3.14 12.01
CA ARG A 75 -1.69 2.35 12.60
C ARG A 75 -2.68 1.91 11.52
N ALA A 76 -3.32 0.77 11.75
CA ALA A 76 -4.34 0.24 10.84
C ALA A 76 -5.42 1.29 10.50
N ALA A 77 -5.92 1.97 11.53
CA ALA A 77 -6.73 3.17 11.42
C ALA A 77 -6.37 4.16 12.54
N ILE A 78 -6.54 5.45 12.28
CA ILE A 78 -6.42 6.51 13.27
C ILE A 78 -7.42 7.63 12.99
N ASP A 79 -8.07 8.12 14.04
CA ASP A 79 -8.94 9.28 13.95
C ASP A 79 -8.14 10.58 14.06
N VAL A 80 -8.50 11.52 13.20
CA VAL A 80 -8.11 12.93 13.26
C VAL A 80 -9.23 13.67 13.96
N LEU A 81 -8.92 14.23 15.12
CA LEU A 81 -9.87 14.86 16.03
C LEU A 81 -9.82 16.39 15.92
N ASP A 82 -10.91 17.06 16.27
CA ASP A 82 -10.98 18.52 16.31
C ASP A 82 -10.07 19.15 17.39
N GLN A 83 -9.75 18.38 18.42
CA GLN A 83 -8.95 18.79 19.58
C GLN A 83 -8.12 17.63 20.15
N PRO A 84 -7.01 17.89 20.88
CA PRO A 84 -6.05 16.89 21.31
C PRO A 84 -6.51 16.11 22.56
N LYS A 85 -7.67 15.44 22.49
CA LYS A 85 -8.16 14.53 23.53
C LYS A 85 -9.07 13.46 22.92
N VAL A 86 -9.15 12.31 23.57
CA VAL A 86 -9.89 11.14 23.08
C VAL A 86 -11.41 11.37 22.88
N GLN A 87 -12.01 12.37 23.54
CA GLN A 87 -13.41 12.75 23.38
C GLN A 87 -13.65 13.83 22.31
N GLY A 88 -12.63 14.18 21.53
CA GLY A 88 -12.77 15.11 20.41
C GLY A 88 -13.72 14.59 19.33
N GLU A 89 -14.30 15.50 18.56
CA GLU A 89 -15.09 15.14 17.39
C GLU A 89 -14.18 14.58 16.31
N ILE A 90 -14.60 13.50 15.67
CA ILE A 90 -13.85 12.86 14.57
C ILE A 90 -14.07 13.68 13.30
N LEU A 91 -13.00 14.31 12.81
CA LEU A 91 -12.99 15.02 11.53
C LEU A 91 -12.79 14.07 10.35
N ALA A 92 -11.93 13.06 10.53
CA ALA A 92 -11.63 12.03 9.55
C ALA A 92 -11.04 10.79 10.21
N THR A 93 -11.21 9.62 9.61
CA THR A 93 -10.46 8.40 9.95
C THR A 93 -9.52 8.07 8.81
N LEU A 94 -8.23 7.93 9.08
CA LEU A 94 -7.19 7.64 8.10
C LEU A 94 -6.61 6.24 8.31
N TYR A 95 -6.13 5.63 7.24
CA TYR A 95 -5.63 4.26 7.24
C TYR A 95 -4.11 4.19 7.16
N ARG A 96 -3.53 3.06 7.59
CA ARG A 96 -2.11 2.76 7.36
C ARG A 96 -1.73 3.02 5.91
N GLY A 97 -0.64 3.74 5.67
CA GLY A 97 -0.23 4.14 4.32
C GLY A 97 -0.72 5.52 3.89
N SER A 98 -1.67 6.13 4.62
CA SER A 98 -2.09 7.51 4.37
C SER A 98 -0.95 8.49 4.65
N LEU A 99 -0.94 9.61 3.93
CA LEU A 99 0.05 10.67 4.08
C LEU A 99 -0.59 11.94 4.64
N VAL A 100 0.02 12.51 5.67
CA VAL A 100 -0.44 13.74 6.34
C VAL A 100 0.68 14.77 6.43
N THR A 101 0.32 16.05 6.56
CA THR A 101 1.28 17.13 6.80
C THR A 101 1.13 17.63 8.24
N LEU A 102 2.21 17.61 9.01
CA LEU A 102 2.25 18.15 10.38
C LEU A 102 2.35 19.68 10.33
N THR A 103 1.69 20.36 11.28
CA THR A 103 1.84 21.82 11.43
C THR A 103 3.01 22.21 12.34
N GLY A 104 3.57 21.23 13.07
CA GLY A 104 4.58 21.43 14.11
C GLY A 104 4.01 21.75 15.49
N LYS A 105 2.68 21.84 15.65
CA LYS A 105 2.06 21.98 16.99
C LYS A 105 1.80 20.62 17.62
N GLU A 106 2.05 20.53 18.92
CA GLU A 106 1.87 19.32 19.72
C GLU A 106 1.17 19.68 21.03
N ALA A 107 0.32 18.78 21.53
CA ALA A 107 -0.38 18.92 22.80
C ALA A 107 -0.81 17.55 23.32
N ASP A 108 -0.54 17.24 24.59
CA ASP A 108 -1.05 16.05 25.30
C ASP A 108 -0.84 14.71 24.57
N GLY A 109 0.28 14.55 23.86
CA GLY A 109 0.58 13.35 23.06
C GLY A 109 -0.11 13.30 21.69
N TYR A 110 -0.66 14.43 21.24
CA TYR A 110 -1.22 14.60 19.90
C TYR A 110 -0.34 15.52 19.07
N LEU A 111 -0.29 15.22 17.78
CA LEU A 111 0.31 16.05 16.75
C LEU A 111 -0.79 16.71 15.94
N GLN A 112 -0.66 18.01 15.69
CA GLN A 112 -1.60 18.72 14.83
C GLN A 112 -1.24 18.49 13.35
N VAL A 113 -2.24 18.15 12.55
CA VAL A 113 -2.15 17.92 11.11
C VAL A 113 -3.01 18.90 10.33
N SER A 114 -2.59 19.20 9.11
CA SER A 114 -3.38 19.95 8.13
C SER A 114 -4.06 18.97 7.19
N LEU A 115 -5.40 18.98 7.16
CA LEU A 115 -6.20 18.20 6.24
C LEU A 115 -6.29 18.87 4.87
N LEU A 116 -6.57 18.08 3.84
CA LEU A 116 -6.58 18.53 2.46
C LEU A 116 -7.78 19.42 2.15
N ASP A 117 -8.85 19.35 2.93
CA ASP A 117 -9.97 20.30 2.87
C ASP A 117 -9.66 21.65 3.55
N GLY A 118 -8.49 21.80 4.19
CA GLY A 118 -8.04 23.00 4.87
C GLY A 118 -8.33 23.02 6.37
N GLN A 119 -9.02 22.01 6.92
CA GLN A 119 -9.23 21.89 8.35
C GLN A 119 -7.92 21.51 9.06
N LEU A 120 -7.78 21.95 10.31
CA LEU A 120 -6.72 21.47 11.20
C LEU A 120 -7.29 20.45 12.16
N GLY A 121 -6.57 19.36 12.41
CA GLY A 121 -6.98 18.33 13.34
C GLY A 121 -5.82 17.74 14.11
N TRP A 122 -6.10 16.81 15.01
CA TRP A 122 -5.16 16.25 15.96
C TRP A 122 -5.22 14.73 15.93
N LEU A 123 -4.07 14.07 15.84
CA LEU A 123 -3.98 12.61 15.94
C LEU A 123 -2.91 12.20 16.95
N SER A 124 -2.99 10.99 17.47
CA SER A 124 -1.99 10.48 18.41
C SER A 124 -0.61 10.42 17.75
N HIS A 125 0.42 10.90 18.45
CA HIS A 125 1.81 10.83 17.97
C HIS A 125 2.26 9.39 17.66
N THR A 126 1.64 8.39 18.31
CA THR A 126 1.94 6.96 18.12
C THR A 126 1.54 6.42 16.74
N ALA A 127 0.76 7.18 15.97
CA ALA A 127 0.28 6.76 14.65
C ALA A 127 1.12 7.31 13.49
N VAL A 128 2.15 8.10 13.78
CA VAL A 128 2.94 8.80 12.77
C VAL A 128 4.33 8.18 12.65
N GLY A 129 4.74 7.90 11.43
CA GLY A 129 6.07 7.44 11.06
C GLY A 129 6.65 8.23 9.88
N GLU A 130 7.87 7.86 9.50
CA GLU A 130 8.51 8.40 8.30
C GLU A 130 7.97 7.69 7.05
N ARG A 131 7.82 8.47 5.98
CA ARG A 131 7.57 7.94 4.64
C ARG A 131 8.91 7.45 4.07
N GLN A 132 8.94 6.26 3.48
CA GLN A 132 10.16 5.69 2.89
C GLN A 132 10.18 5.71 1.36
N ASP A 133 9.02 5.88 0.71
CA ASP A 133 8.90 6.04 -0.73
C ASP A 133 8.81 7.53 -1.12
N GLU A 134 8.82 7.82 -2.43
CA GLU A 134 8.78 9.17 -2.98
C GLU A 134 7.78 9.30 -4.14
N ASP A 135 7.38 10.53 -4.43
CA ASP A 135 6.41 10.85 -5.49
C ASP A 135 7.07 11.02 -6.89
N ASP A 136 8.39 10.87 -6.96
CA ASP A 136 9.24 11.24 -8.10
C ASP A 136 8.88 10.55 -9.42
N TYR A 137 8.29 9.35 -9.39
CA TYR A 137 7.75 8.67 -10.59
C TYR A 137 6.85 9.59 -11.43
N LEU A 138 6.13 10.51 -10.78
CA LEU A 138 5.16 11.39 -11.44
C LEU A 138 5.82 12.43 -12.37
N TRP A 139 7.09 12.76 -12.16
CA TRP A 139 7.82 13.78 -12.92
C TRP A 139 9.23 13.40 -13.38
N SER A 140 9.81 12.31 -12.87
CA SER A 140 11.11 11.82 -13.30
C SER A 140 11.06 11.26 -14.72
N THR A 141 12.14 11.46 -15.47
CA THR A 141 12.38 10.81 -16.77
C THR A 141 13.23 9.54 -16.64
N ASP A 142 13.67 9.22 -15.42
CA ASP A 142 14.47 8.04 -15.15
C ASP A 142 13.59 6.79 -15.10
N LYS A 143 13.96 5.79 -15.89
CA LYS A 143 13.23 4.52 -16.00
C LYS A 143 13.61 3.54 -14.90
N ASP A 144 14.76 3.75 -14.24
CA ASP A 144 15.24 2.91 -13.15
C ASP A 144 14.76 3.45 -11.79
N PHE A 145 13.61 4.13 -11.78
CA PHE A 145 13.10 4.90 -10.63
C PHE A 145 13.01 4.09 -9.32
N PHE A 146 12.65 2.81 -9.40
CA PHE A 146 12.57 1.93 -8.23
C PHE A 146 13.96 1.45 -7.73
N LEU A 147 15.02 1.56 -8.54
CA LEU A 147 16.41 1.30 -8.16
C LEU A 147 17.10 2.54 -7.57
N LEU A 148 16.58 3.74 -7.86
CA LEU A 148 17.14 5.02 -7.37
C LEU A 148 17.02 5.20 -5.86
N GLN A 149 16.12 4.47 -5.18
CA GLN A 149 16.00 4.51 -3.72
C GLN A 149 17.13 3.73 -3.00
N GLY A 150 18.00 3.06 -3.77
CA GLY A 150 19.10 2.25 -3.27
C GLY A 150 18.60 0.87 -2.81
N MET A 151 19.38 -0.18 -3.11
CA MET A 151 19.04 -1.51 -2.63
C MET A 151 19.12 -1.53 -1.10
N PRO A 152 18.05 -1.89 -0.38
CA PRO A 152 18.08 -1.91 1.06
C PRO A 152 19.01 -3.03 1.55
N ASP A 153 19.45 -2.92 2.79
CA ASP A 153 20.16 -4.02 3.46
C ASP A 153 19.23 -5.23 3.58
N GLU A 154 19.71 -6.39 3.11
CA GLU A 154 18.87 -7.58 2.91
C GLU A 154 18.22 -8.07 4.21
N ASP A 155 19.02 -8.29 5.25
CA ASP A 155 18.53 -8.85 6.52
C ASP A 155 17.51 -7.93 7.18
N SER A 156 17.79 -6.62 7.24
CA SER A 156 16.87 -5.66 7.83
C SER A 156 15.59 -5.47 7.01
N PHE A 157 15.68 -5.51 5.67
CA PHE A 157 14.52 -5.42 4.80
C PHE A 157 13.61 -6.64 4.94
N ARG A 158 14.17 -7.86 4.82
CA ARG A 158 13.40 -9.11 4.94
C ARG A 158 12.64 -9.20 6.25
N LYS A 159 13.25 -8.74 7.35
CA LYS A 159 12.59 -8.63 8.64
C LYS A 159 11.44 -7.60 8.61
N SER A 160 11.71 -6.39 8.14
CA SER A 160 10.75 -5.29 8.22
C SER A 160 9.54 -5.49 7.28
N VAL A 161 9.77 -6.05 6.09
CA VAL A 161 8.71 -6.34 5.11
C VAL A 161 7.75 -7.43 5.60
N THR A 162 8.27 -8.49 6.21
CA THR A 162 7.46 -9.56 6.80
C THR A 162 6.72 -9.09 8.05
N GLU A 163 7.36 -8.31 8.93
CA GLU A 163 6.69 -7.67 10.07
C GLU A 163 5.55 -6.75 9.61
N THR A 164 5.75 -6.00 8.53
CA THR A 164 4.71 -5.13 7.96
C THR A 164 3.52 -5.93 7.42
N ALA A 165 3.77 -7.02 6.69
CA ALA A 165 2.71 -7.90 6.22
C ALA A 165 1.89 -8.48 7.39
N MET A 166 2.57 -8.89 8.47
CA MET A 166 1.93 -9.41 9.69
C MET A 166 1.01 -8.39 10.37
N GLN A 167 1.23 -7.08 10.19
CA GLN A 167 0.33 -6.05 10.72
C GLN A 167 -1.04 -5.96 10.02
N TYR A 168 -1.23 -6.71 8.93
CA TYR A 168 -2.52 -6.85 8.24
C TYR A 168 -3.26 -8.12 8.61
N LEU A 169 -2.69 -9.00 9.45
CA LEU A 169 -3.32 -10.27 9.83
C LEU A 169 -4.77 -10.07 10.31
N GLY A 170 -5.71 -10.82 9.74
CA GLY A 170 -7.14 -10.71 10.04
C GLY A 170 -7.90 -9.64 9.24
N THR A 171 -7.23 -8.81 8.44
CA THR A 171 -7.90 -7.90 7.50
C THR A 171 -8.71 -8.70 6.48
N GLN A 172 -9.96 -8.32 6.22
CA GLN A 172 -10.80 -9.03 5.24
C GLN A 172 -10.24 -8.94 3.82
N TYR A 173 -10.55 -9.95 2.99
CA TYR A 173 -10.19 -9.90 1.58
C TYR A 173 -11.07 -8.88 0.86
N ARG A 174 -10.45 -7.99 0.09
CA ARG A 174 -11.17 -7.05 -0.76
C ARG A 174 -10.45 -6.87 -2.08
N TRP A 175 -11.08 -7.31 -3.17
CA TRP A 175 -10.59 -7.08 -4.53
C TRP A 175 -10.25 -5.61 -4.78
N ALA A 176 -9.08 -5.36 -5.37
CA ALA A 176 -8.45 -4.06 -5.60
C ALA A 176 -7.99 -3.31 -4.33
N GLY A 177 -8.22 -3.86 -3.13
CA GLY A 177 -7.98 -3.19 -1.86
C GLY A 177 -6.51 -3.15 -1.44
N LYS A 178 -6.12 -2.08 -0.75
CA LYS A 178 -4.78 -1.83 -0.17
C LYS A 178 -4.83 -1.27 1.25
N SER A 179 -6.01 -1.09 1.81
CA SER A 179 -6.19 -0.56 3.16
C SER A 179 -6.43 -1.66 4.20
N PRO A 180 -6.22 -1.37 5.49
CA PRO A 180 -6.67 -2.23 6.60
C PRO A 180 -8.19 -2.39 6.71
N ASP A 181 -8.99 -1.65 5.93
CA ASP A 181 -10.45 -1.90 5.82
C ASP A 181 -10.76 -3.07 4.87
N GLY A 182 -9.81 -3.43 4.00
CA GLY A 182 -9.86 -4.63 3.17
C GLY A 182 -8.74 -4.61 2.13
N ILE A 183 -8.09 -5.74 1.94
CA ILE A 183 -6.87 -5.85 1.12
C ILE A 183 -6.92 -7.09 0.24
N ASP A 184 -6.48 -7.00 -1.02
CA ASP A 184 -6.31 -8.18 -1.88
C ASP A 184 -4.89 -8.78 -1.74
N CYS A 185 -4.63 -9.86 -2.49
CA CYS A 185 -3.39 -10.61 -2.38
C CYS A 185 -2.15 -9.78 -2.75
N SER A 186 -2.18 -9.15 -3.92
CA SER A 186 -1.07 -8.32 -4.40
C SER A 186 -1.02 -6.97 -3.70
N GLY A 187 -2.13 -6.45 -3.20
CA GLY A 187 -2.21 -5.26 -2.36
C GLY A 187 -1.51 -5.46 -1.02
N LEU A 188 -1.64 -6.64 -0.40
CA LEU A 188 -0.91 -6.99 0.82
C LEU A 188 0.60 -6.93 0.60
N VAL A 189 1.08 -7.56 -0.47
CA VAL A 189 2.50 -7.59 -0.79
C VAL A 189 2.99 -6.19 -1.18
N PHE A 190 2.28 -5.51 -2.08
CA PHE A 190 2.60 -4.16 -2.53
C PHE A 190 2.72 -3.19 -1.36
N MET A 191 1.73 -3.15 -0.46
CA MET A 191 1.77 -2.27 0.71
C MET A 191 2.91 -2.64 1.67
N SER A 192 3.21 -3.93 1.82
CA SER A 192 4.31 -4.35 2.68
C SER A 192 5.66 -3.87 2.15
N TYR A 193 5.89 -3.97 0.84
CA TYR A 193 7.11 -3.48 0.19
C TYR A 193 7.17 -1.94 0.18
N MET A 194 6.09 -1.28 -0.23
CA MET A 194 6.03 0.19 -0.35
C MET A 194 6.28 0.89 0.98
N LEU A 195 5.70 0.39 2.08
CA LEU A 195 5.91 0.96 3.41
C LEU A 195 7.35 0.75 3.93
N ASN A 196 8.13 -0.12 3.28
CA ASN A 196 9.56 -0.34 3.52
C ASN A 196 10.43 0.21 2.38
N GLY A 197 9.93 1.20 1.63
CA GLY A 197 10.71 1.96 0.65
C GLY A 197 10.98 1.22 -0.67
N VAL A 198 10.24 0.15 -0.98
CA VAL A 198 10.41 -0.56 -2.27
C VAL A 198 9.10 -0.57 -3.02
N LEU A 199 9.11 -0.01 -4.23
CA LEU A 199 7.97 -0.11 -5.15
C LEU A 199 8.11 -1.37 -5.99
N ILE A 200 7.09 -2.22 -5.94
CA ILE A 200 6.97 -3.42 -6.78
C ILE A 200 5.75 -3.28 -7.70
N TYR A 201 5.64 -4.16 -8.67
CA TYR A 201 4.47 -4.22 -9.52
C TYR A 201 3.21 -4.51 -8.69
N ARG A 202 2.11 -3.80 -9.02
CA ARG A 202 0.86 -3.86 -8.25
C ARG A 202 0.11 -5.18 -8.40
N ASP A 203 0.22 -5.84 -9.55
CA ASP A 203 -0.56 -7.04 -9.85
C ASP A 203 0.24 -8.31 -9.53
N ALA A 204 -0.47 -9.44 -9.43
CA ALA A 204 0.08 -10.72 -8.97
C ALA A 204 0.95 -11.42 -10.04
N GLU A 205 1.95 -10.73 -10.57
CA GLU A 205 2.91 -11.25 -11.54
C GLU A 205 4.28 -10.59 -11.39
N ILE A 206 5.29 -11.24 -11.96
CA ILE A 206 6.62 -10.64 -12.16
C ILE A 206 6.57 -9.88 -13.47
N ALA A 207 6.80 -8.57 -13.41
CA ALA A 207 6.77 -7.68 -14.56
C ALA A 207 8.16 -7.14 -14.89
N ASP A 208 8.48 -7.07 -16.17
CA ASP A 208 9.70 -6.43 -16.65
C ASP A 208 9.78 -4.98 -16.17
N GLN A 209 10.99 -4.48 -15.88
CA GLN A 209 11.23 -3.14 -15.31
C GLN A 209 10.69 -2.97 -13.88
N TRP A 210 10.50 -4.04 -13.13
CA TRP A 210 10.26 -4.00 -11.69
C TRP A 210 11.33 -4.82 -10.97
N PRO A 211 11.58 -4.57 -9.67
CA PRO A 211 12.78 -5.11 -9.01
C PRO A 211 12.67 -6.59 -8.64
N ILE A 212 11.47 -7.16 -8.64
CA ILE A 212 11.27 -8.58 -8.35
C ILE A 212 11.73 -9.40 -9.55
N HIS A 213 12.65 -10.33 -9.33
CA HIS A 213 13.13 -11.26 -10.33
C HIS A 213 12.87 -12.71 -9.90
N GLU A 214 12.80 -13.62 -10.87
CA GLU A 214 12.47 -15.02 -10.61
C GLU A 214 13.62 -15.76 -9.91
N ILE A 215 13.29 -16.56 -8.89
CA ILE A 215 14.22 -17.43 -8.15
C ILE A 215 13.70 -18.87 -8.11
N GLN A 216 14.57 -19.82 -7.76
CA GLN A 216 14.15 -21.21 -7.53
C GLN A 216 13.39 -21.34 -6.21
N PHE A 217 12.47 -22.31 -6.13
CA PHE A 217 11.65 -22.52 -4.94
C PHE A 217 12.49 -22.88 -3.70
N GLU A 218 13.60 -23.60 -3.90
CA GLU A 218 14.51 -24.03 -2.85
C GLU A 218 15.29 -22.88 -2.23
N ASP A 219 15.38 -21.75 -2.93
CA ASP A 219 16.12 -20.55 -2.50
C ASP A 219 15.25 -19.56 -1.72
N LEU A 220 13.95 -19.87 -1.52
CA LEU A 220 13.01 -19.00 -0.82
C LEU A 220 13.50 -18.61 0.59
N LEU A 221 13.57 -17.31 0.82
CA LEU A 221 13.85 -16.67 2.10
C LEU A 221 12.67 -15.79 2.54
N PRO A 222 12.54 -15.50 3.85
CA PRO A 222 11.50 -14.60 4.33
C PRO A 222 11.47 -13.28 3.56
N GLY A 223 10.27 -12.82 3.19
CA GLY A 223 10.06 -11.66 2.35
C GLY A 223 9.87 -11.98 0.87
N ASP A 224 10.38 -13.11 0.38
CA ASP A 224 10.21 -13.50 -1.03
C ASP A 224 8.75 -13.82 -1.38
N LEU A 225 8.43 -13.76 -2.67
CA LEU A 225 7.09 -13.88 -3.20
C LEU A 225 6.86 -15.24 -3.84
N ILE A 226 5.69 -15.81 -3.59
CA ILE A 226 5.23 -17.05 -4.20
C ILE A 226 4.03 -16.70 -5.08
N PHE A 227 4.15 -17.00 -6.37
CA PHE A 227 3.12 -16.70 -7.36
C PHE A 227 2.35 -17.96 -7.77
N PHE A 228 1.06 -17.78 -7.96
CA PHE A 228 0.08 -18.78 -8.40
C PHE A 228 -0.80 -18.14 -9.49
N PRO A 229 -1.62 -18.91 -10.23
CA PRO A 229 -2.52 -18.34 -11.22
C PRO A 229 -3.46 -17.29 -10.59
N GLY A 230 -3.21 -16.00 -10.88
CA GLY A 230 -3.98 -14.88 -10.37
C GLY A 230 -3.84 -14.61 -8.86
N HIS A 231 -2.80 -15.11 -8.19
CA HIS A 231 -2.60 -14.94 -6.75
C HIS A 231 -1.12 -14.83 -6.37
N VAL A 232 -0.84 -14.09 -5.30
CA VAL A 232 0.52 -13.95 -4.75
C VAL A 232 0.49 -14.04 -3.23
N ALA A 233 1.55 -14.58 -2.65
CA ALA A 233 1.78 -14.66 -1.22
C ALA A 233 3.22 -14.25 -0.88
N MET A 234 3.44 -13.84 0.37
CA MET A 234 4.78 -13.55 0.89
C MET A 234 5.25 -14.68 1.80
N TYR A 235 6.42 -15.23 1.51
CA TYR A 235 7.05 -16.28 2.30
C TYR A 235 7.56 -15.74 3.64
N LEU A 236 7.34 -16.51 4.71
CA LEU A 236 7.72 -16.17 6.08
C LEU A 236 8.86 -17.06 6.62
N GLY A 237 9.38 -17.97 5.79
CA GLY A 237 10.32 -19.00 6.24
C GLY A 237 9.62 -20.24 6.78
N HIS A 238 10.40 -21.32 6.94
CA HIS A 238 9.95 -22.59 7.51
C HIS A 238 8.66 -23.16 6.87
N GLY A 239 8.47 -22.98 5.56
CA GLY A 239 7.29 -23.45 4.84
C GLY A 239 6.02 -22.63 5.09
N LYS A 240 6.08 -21.52 5.84
CA LYS A 240 4.95 -20.63 6.10
C LYS A 240 4.93 -19.47 5.13
N TYR A 241 3.73 -18.99 4.80
CA TYR A 241 3.54 -17.76 4.04
C TYR A 241 2.30 -17.02 4.52
N ILE A 242 2.27 -15.71 4.31
CA ILE A 242 1.12 -14.85 4.53
C ILE A 242 0.51 -14.45 3.19
N ASN A 243 -0.82 -14.45 3.12
CA ASN A 243 -1.56 -13.98 1.94
C ASN A 243 -2.86 -13.30 2.36
N SER A 244 -3.50 -12.59 1.44
CA SER A 244 -4.92 -12.22 1.55
C SER A 244 -5.72 -13.07 0.57
N THR A 245 -6.66 -13.88 1.05
CA THR A 245 -7.35 -14.87 0.22
C THR A 245 -8.87 -14.81 0.35
N GLY A 246 -9.57 -14.96 -0.79
CA GLY A 246 -11.03 -15.17 -0.82
C GLY A 246 -11.46 -16.59 -0.44
N TYR A 247 -10.55 -17.43 0.06
CA TYR A 247 -10.84 -18.79 0.51
C TYR A 247 -11.89 -18.79 1.63
N SER A 248 -12.94 -19.61 1.49
CA SER A 248 -14.15 -19.54 2.32
C SER A 248 -13.93 -19.79 3.82
N GLU A 249 -12.86 -20.50 4.21
CA GLU A 249 -12.59 -20.81 5.62
C GLU A 249 -11.85 -19.67 6.37
N HIS A 250 -11.29 -18.70 5.64
CA HIS A 250 -10.56 -17.57 6.24
C HIS A 250 -11.08 -16.21 5.77
N PHE A 251 -11.28 -16.03 4.46
CA PHE A 251 -11.74 -14.80 3.81
C PHE A 251 -10.98 -13.55 4.28
N GLY A 252 -9.68 -13.50 4.06
CA GLY A 252 -8.83 -12.38 4.46
C GLY A 252 -7.37 -12.74 4.58
N VAL A 253 -6.64 -11.89 5.32
CA VAL A 253 -5.22 -12.04 5.57
C VAL A 253 -4.98 -13.14 6.58
N ALA A 254 -4.32 -14.20 6.16
CA ALA A 254 -4.03 -15.37 6.97
C ALA A 254 -2.62 -15.91 6.71
N ILE A 255 -2.12 -16.67 7.68
CA ILE A 255 -0.92 -17.48 7.53
C ILE A 255 -1.35 -18.88 7.07
N SER A 256 -0.64 -19.43 6.10
CA SER A 256 -0.85 -20.77 5.61
C SER A 256 0.50 -21.48 5.42
N SER A 257 0.44 -22.79 5.19
CA SER A 257 1.62 -23.63 5.06
C SER A 257 1.72 -24.34 3.71
N LEU A 258 2.96 -24.54 3.28
CA LEU A 258 3.39 -25.41 2.18
C LEU A 258 3.67 -26.85 2.66
N ARG A 259 3.73 -27.09 3.97
CA ARG A 259 4.04 -28.40 4.56
C ARG A 259 2.75 -29.16 4.83
N LYS A 260 2.67 -30.38 4.29
CA LYS A 260 1.47 -31.23 4.37
C LYS A 260 1.05 -31.58 5.80
N GLU A 261 2.01 -31.62 6.72
CA GLU A 261 1.81 -32.01 8.11
C GLU A 261 1.26 -30.86 8.97
N ASP A 262 1.29 -29.63 8.46
CA ASP A 262 0.82 -28.46 9.19
C ASP A 262 -0.72 -28.36 9.12
N PRO A 263 -1.38 -27.92 10.20
CA PRO A 263 -2.85 -27.81 10.23
C PRO A 263 -3.41 -26.77 9.26
N ASP A 264 -2.59 -25.78 8.89
CA ASP A 264 -2.87 -24.68 7.97
C ASP A 264 -2.32 -24.96 6.55
N TYR A 265 -2.10 -26.23 6.20
CA TYR A 265 -1.67 -26.65 4.87
C TYR A 265 -2.74 -26.37 3.81
N ARG A 266 -2.33 -25.69 2.73
CA ARG A 266 -3.19 -25.39 1.57
C ARG A 266 -2.74 -26.19 0.35
N ALA A 267 -3.28 -27.40 0.23
CA ALA A 267 -2.96 -28.34 -0.86
C ALA A 267 -3.32 -27.79 -2.25
N ASP A 268 -4.36 -26.96 -2.32
CA ASP A 268 -4.82 -26.28 -3.53
C ASP A 268 -3.79 -25.26 -4.03
N LEU A 269 -3.20 -24.48 -3.13
CA LEU A 269 -2.17 -23.50 -3.49
C LEU A 269 -0.83 -24.18 -3.77
N PHE A 270 -0.40 -25.12 -2.92
CA PHE A 270 0.92 -25.78 -3.08
C PHE A 270 1.11 -26.41 -4.47
N LYS A 271 0.07 -27.02 -5.04
CA LYS A 271 0.12 -27.65 -6.37
C LYS A 271 0.10 -26.67 -7.53
N MET A 272 -0.24 -25.40 -7.27
CA MET A 272 -0.41 -24.35 -8.27
C MET A 272 0.71 -23.31 -8.21
N ILE A 273 1.81 -23.58 -7.49
CA ILE A 273 2.96 -22.68 -7.51
C ILE A 273 3.49 -22.62 -8.94
N GLU A 274 3.48 -21.43 -9.53
CA GLU A 274 3.98 -21.20 -10.89
C GLU A 274 5.45 -20.80 -10.87
N LYS A 275 5.81 -19.86 -9.97
CA LYS A 275 7.14 -19.29 -9.84
C LYS A 275 7.34 -18.64 -8.48
N CYS A 276 8.59 -18.39 -8.11
CA CYS A 276 8.98 -17.61 -6.93
C CYS A 276 9.72 -16.35 -7.38
N GLY A 277 9.64 -15.27 -6.60
CA GLY A 277 10.35 -14.03 -6.92
C GLY A 277 10.99 -13.40 -5.70
N SER A 278 12.14 -12.77 -5.89
CA SER A 278 12.92 -12.11 -4.84
C SER A 278 13.29 -10.68 -5.26
N LEU A 279 13.51 -9.83 -4.26
CA LEU A 279 14.19 -8.54 -4.46
C LEU A 279 15.71 -8.72 -4.59
N PHE A 280 16.27 -9.77 -3.98
CA PHE A 280 17.70 -10.05 -3.84
C PHE A 280 18.13 -11.30 -4.62
#